data_AF-A0AAW8KLS0-F1
#
_entry.id   AF-A0AAW8KLS0-F1
#
_cell.length_a   1.000
_cell.length_b   1.000
_cell.length_c   1.000
_cell.angle_alpha   90.00
_cell.angle_beta   90.00
_cell.angle_gamma   90.00
#
_symmetry.space_group_name_H-M   'P 1'
#
loop_
_entity.id
_entity.type
_entity.pdbx_description
1 polymer ?
#
loop_
_entity_poly.entity_id
_entity_poly.type
_entity_poly.pdbx_seq_one_letter_code
_entity_poly.pdbx_strand_id
1 'polypeptide(L)'
;VEAFKATLEEVCSADLLLHVVDSSYEENQFHIDVTRKVLEEIGAGGKDSIMVYNKMDLLEDENISEAGNDSIFVSAKEGTNIEEL
;
A
#
# COMPACT_ATOMS: atom_id res chain seq x y z
N VAL A 1 12.01 17.66 -12.14
CA VAL A 1 11.72 17.90 -10.70
C VAL A 1 10.30 18.40 -10.48
N GLU A 2 9.74 19.23 -11.36
CA GLU A 2 8.33 19.70 -11.24
C GLU A 2 7.29 18.56 -11.26
N ALA A 3 7.47 17.56 -12.12
CA ALA A 3 6.58 16.40 -12.18
C ALA A 3 6.46 15.64 -10.84
N PHE A 4 7.54 15.58 -10.04
CA PHE A 4 7.53 14.94 -8.73
C PHE A 4 6.78 15.76 -7.69
N LYS A 5 6.76 17.09 -7.81
CA LYS A 5 5.98 17.96 -6.91
C LYS A 5 4.48 17.87 -7.22
N ALA A 6 4.10 17.84 -8.50
CA ALA A 6 2.71 17.69 -8.91
C ALA A 6 2.10 16.39 -8.35
N THR A 7 2.83 15.28 -8.40
CA THR A 7 2.36 14.00 -7.83
C THR A 7 2.20 14.04 -6.31
N LEU A 8 2.95 14.88 -5.59
CA LEU A 8 2.78 15.05 -4.15
C LEU A 8 1.55 15.91 -3.81
N GLU A 9 1.24 16.92 -4.63
CA GLU A 9 0.01 17.70 -4.47
C GLU A 9 -1.25 16.86 -4.72
N GLU A 10 -1.19 15.93 -5.68
CA GLU A 10 -2.26 14.95 -5.91
C GLU A 10 -2.46 14.05 -4.68
N VAL A 11 -1.39 13.55 -4.07
CA VAL A 11 -1.46 12.75 -2.83
C VAL A 11 -2.11 13.55 -1.69
N CYS A 12 -1.78 14.83 -1.54
CA CYS A 12 -2.36 15.69 -0.49
C CYS A 12 -3.84 16.06 -0.72
N SER A 13 -4.32 15.99 -1.97
CA SER A 13 -5.72 16.28 -2.32
C SER A 13 -6.60 15.03 -2.41
N ALA A 14 -6.03 13.82 -2.45
CA ALA A 14 -6.78 12.57 -2.52
C ALA A 14 -7.68 12.34 -1.29
N ASP A 15 -8.91 11.86 -1.49
CA ASP A 15 -9.80 11.51 -0.37
C ASP A 15 -9.39 10.19 0.32
N LEU A 16 -8.74 9.29 -0.42
CA LEU A 16 -8.30 7.98 0.04
C LEU A 16 -6.96 7.63 -0.59
N LEU A 17 -6.08 6.97 0.17
CA LEU A 17 -4.83 6.42 -0.33
C LEU A 17 -4.87 4.90 -0.39
N LEU A 18 -4.39 4.33 -1.49
CA LEU A 18 -4.07 2.89 -1.55
C LEU A 18 -2.57 2.73 -1.29
N HIS A 19 -2.23 2.16 -0.14
CA HIS A 19 -0.84 1.92 0.21
C HIS A 19 -0.46 0.50 -0.19
N VAL A 20 0.19 0.38 -1.34
CA VAL A 20 0.58 -0.92 -1.90
C VAL A 20 1.89 -1.38 -1.30
N VAL A 21 1.91 -2.62 -0.78
CA VAL A 21 3.05 -3.26 -0.12
C VAL A 21 3.37 -4.55 -0.84
N ASP A 22 4.66 -4.87 -0.98
CA ASP A 22 5.10 -6.18 -1.42
C ASP A 22 4.97 -7.18 -0.26
N SER A 23 3.97 -8.05 -0.32
CA SER A 23 3.70 -9.03 0.73
C SER A 23 4.75 -10.13 0.79
N SER A 24 5.42 -10.42 -0.34
CA SER A 24 6.43 -11.48 -0.43
C SER A 24 7.74 -11.15 0.27
N TYR A 25 7.91 -9.90 0.70
CA TYR A 25 9.11 -9.43 1.37
C TYR A 25 8.94 -9.50 2.90
N GLU A 26 9.81 -10.28 3.57
CA GLU A 26 9.75 -10.53 5.02
C GLU A 26 9.87 -9.22 5.85
N GLU A 27 10.69 -8.27 5.39
CA GLU A 27 10.89 -6.97 6.07
C GLU A 27 10.00 -5.86 5.49
N ASN A 28 8.81 -6.18 4.97
CA ASN A 28 7.90 -5.19 4.39
C ASN A 28 7.48 -4.08 5.37
N GLN A 29 7.49 -4.33 6.68
CA GLN A 29 7.18 -3.36 7.72
C GLN A 29 8.10 -2.14 7.67
N PHE A 30 9.39 -2.35 7.39
CA PHE A 30 10.35 -1.25 7.24
C PHE A 30 9.95 -0.31 6.09
N HIS A 31 9.51 -0.87 4.95
CA HIS A 31 9.06 -0.08 3.82
C HIS A 31 7.75 0.64 4.09
N ILE A 32 6.81 0.00 4.80
CA ILE A 32 5.57 0.65 5.25
C ILE A 32 5.89 1.89 6.09
N ASP A 33 6.80 1.76 7.05
CA ASP A 33 7.17 2.86 7.96
C ASP A 33 7.88 4.00 7.23
N VAL A 34 8.77 3.68 6.28
CA VAL A 34 9.40 4.68 5.42
C VAL A 34 8.37 5.43 4.58
N THR A 35 7.43 4.74 3.96
CA THR A 35 6.37 5.37 3.16
C THR A 35 5.48 6.27 4.03
N ARG A 36 5.07 5.79 5.21
CA ARG A 36 4.29 6.59 6.17
C ARG A 36 5.02 7.87 6.57
N LYS A 37 6.32 7.77 6.86
CA LYS A 37 7.15 8.94 7.18
C LYS A 37 7.17 9.95 6.03
N VAL A 38 7.31 9.50 4.78
CA VAL A 38 7.27 10.41 3.62
C VAL A 38 5.89 11.06 3.50
N LEU A 39 4.80 10.32 3.70
CA LEU A 39 3.44 10.87 3.72
C LEU A 39 3.26 11.93 4.81
N GLU A 40 3.82 11.72 6.00
CA GLU A 40 3.83 12.72 7.08
C GLU A 40 4.62 13.97 6.68
N GLU A 41 5.81 13.82 6.11
CA GLU A 41 6.68 14.94 5.69
C GLU A 41 6.03 15.84 4.62
N ILE A 42 5.18 15.28 3.77
CA ILE A 42 4.45 16.03 2.73
C ILE A 42 3.07 16.54 3.20
N GLY A 43 2.65 16.23 4.44
CA GLY A 43 1.37 16.65 5.01
C GLY A 43 0.17 15.75 4.67
N ALA A 44 0.41 14.54 4.16
CA ALA A 44 -0.62 13.56 3.80
C ALA A 44 -0.78 12.44 4.85
N GLY A 45 0.01 12.41 5.93
CA GLY A 45 0.03 11.31 6.91
C GLY A 45 -1.29 11.06 7.68
N GLY A 46 -2.21 12.02 7.70
CA GLY A 46 -3.52 11.88 8.34
C GLY A 46 -4.64 11.41 7.41
N LYS A 47 -4.34 11.05 6.16
CA LYS A 47 -5.33 10.56 5.21
C LYS A 47 -5.74 9.13 5.50
N ASP A 48 -7.01 8.83 5.27
CA ASP A 48 -7.50 7.46 5.28
C ASP A 48 -6.75 6.64 4.22
N SER A 49 -6.39 5.41 4.58
CA SER A 49 -5.64 4.53 3.69
C SER A 49 -6.08 3.08 3.83
N ILE A 50 -6.15 2.39 2.69
CA ILE A 50 -6.34 0.93 2.63
C ILE A 50 -4.98 0.30 2.35
N MET A 51 -4.64 -0.72 3.14
CA MET A 51 -3.42 -1.48 2.90
C MET A 51 -3.64 -2.54 1.83
N VAL A 52 -2.84 -2.49 0.77
CA VAL A 52 -2.92 -3.44 -0.35
C VAL A 52 -1.65 -4.28 -0.38
N TYR A 53 -1.72 -5.49 0.15
CA TYR A 53 -0.64 -6.46 0.15
C TYR A 53 -0.59 -7.17 -1.20
N ASN A 54 0.22 -6.62 -2.11
CA ASN A 54 0.40 -7.12 -3.47
C ASN A 54 1.47 -8.21 -3.53
N LYS A 55 1.44 -9.00 -4.61
CA LYS A 55 2.30 -10.16 -4.89
C LYS A 55 1.97 -11.38 -4.02
N MET A 56 0.69 -11.55 -3.68
CA MET A 56 0.25 -12.75 -2.96
C MET A 56 0.52 -14.06 -3.73
N ASP A 57 0.71 -14.00 -5.06
CA ASP A 57 1.11 -15.15 -5.88
C ASP A 57 2.49 -15.74 -5.53
N LEU A 58 3.31 -14.99 -4.78
CA LEU A 58 4.61 -15.42 -4.29
C LEU A 58 4.58 -15.90 -2.83
N LEU A 59 3.43 -15.82 -2.17
CA LEU A 59 3.27 -16.29 -0.80
C LEU A 59 2.94 -17.79 -0.77
N GLU A 60 3.45 -18.47 0.25
CA GLU A 60 2.93 -19.78 0.63
C GLU A 60 1.66 -19.59 1.49
N ASP A 61 0.69 -20.50 1.39
CA ASP A 61 -0.66 -20.36 2.00
C ASP A 61 -0.64 -20.04 3.51
N GLU A 62 0.41 -20.46 4.23
CA GLU A 62 0.58 -20.21 5.67
C GLU A 62 1.03 -18.78 6.02
N ASN A 63 1.45 -18.00 5.03
CA ASN A 63 1.93 -16.62 5.20
C ASN A 63 0.87 -15.55 4.90
N ILE A 64 -0.33 -15.96 4.47
CA ILE A 64 -1.48 -15.06 4.35
C ILE A 64 -2.09 -14.94 5.76
N SER A 65 -1.63 -13.94 6.52
CA SER A 65 -2.29 -13.61 7.79
C SER A 65 -3.70 -13.08 7.51
N GLU A 66 -4.62 -13.27 8.46
CA GLU A 66 -5.87 -12.52 8.46
C GLU A 66 -5.52 -11.03 8.58
N ALA A 67 -5.46 -10.39 7.42
CA ALA A 67 -5.43 -8.95 7.29
C ALA A 67 -6.56 -8.37 8.16
N GLY A 68 -6.27 -7.35 8.97
CA GLY A 68 -7.31 -6.63 9.71
C GLY A 68 -8.35 -6.04 8.73
N ASN A 69 -9.46 -5.53 9.28
CA ASN A 69 -10.62 -5.07 8.49
C ASN A 69 -10.31 -4.08 7.33
N ASP A 70 -9.16 -3.42 7.35
CA ASP A 70 -8.77 -2.38 6.37
C ASP A 70 -7.56 -2.80 5.50
N SER A 71 -7.39 -4.09 5.27
CA SER A 71 -6.31 -4.64 4.44
C SER A 71 -6.76 -5.75 3.50
N ILE A 72 -6.19 -5.76 2.30
CA ILE A 72 -6.56 -6.69 1.22
C ILE A 72 -5.28 -7.28 0.63
N PHE A 73 -5.25 -8.59 0.41
CA PHE A 73 -4.19 -9.28 -0.33
C PHE A 73 -4.60 -9.45 -1.79
N VAL A 74 -3.71 -9.06 -2.70
CA VAL A 74 -3.93 -9.12 -4.15
C VAL A 74 -2.72 -9.67 -4.89
N SER A 75 -2.95 -10.21 -6.08
CA SER A 75 -1.90 -10.36 -7.09
C SER A 75 -2.24 -9.46 -8.26
N ALA A 76 -1.61 -8.29 -8.35
CA ALA A 76 -1.76 -7.42 -9.52
C ALA A 76 -1.24 -8.07 -10.81
N LYS A 77 -0.36 -9.08 -10.69
CA LYS A 77 0.21 -9.81 -11.83
C LYS A 77 -0.78 -10.84 -12.38
N GLU A 78 -1.41 -11.63 -11.52
CA GLU A 78 -2.35 -12.69 -11.91
C GLU A 78 -3.80 -12.21 -11.97
N GLY A 79 -4.08 -11.00 -11.45
CA GLY A 79 -5.42 -10.44 -11.34
C GLY A 79 -6.24 -10.95 -10.15
N THR A 80 -5.64 -11.70 -9.23
CA THR A 80 -6.30 -12.29 -8.07
C THR A 80 -6.74 -11.23 -7.06
N ASN A 81 -7.99 -11.34 -6.58
CA ASN A 81 -8.61 -10.49 -5.55
C ASN A 81 -8.66 -8.98 -5.89
N ILE A 82 -8.49 -8.60 -7.15
CA ILE A 82 -8.54 -7.19 -7.55
C ILE A 82 -9.96 -6.63 -7.45
N GLU A 83 -10.97 -7.49 -7.56
CA GLU A 83 -12.39 -7.15 -7.43
C GLU A 83 -12.84 -6.84 -5.99
N GLU A 84 -12.03 -7.21 -4.99
CA GLU A 84 -12.29 -6.90 -3.58
C GLU A 84 -11.76 -5.53 -3.17
N LEU A 85 -10.89 -4.93 -4.00
CA LEU A 85 -10.32 -3.60 -3.85
C LEU A 85 -11.24 -2.50 -4.39
#